data_AF-A0A7M2WPP5-F1
#
_entry.id   AF-A0A7M2WPP5-F1
#
_cell.length_a   1.000
_cell.length_b   1.000
_cell.length_c   1.000
_cell.angle_alpha   90.00
_cell.angle_beta   90.00
_cell.angle_gamma   90.00
#
_symmetry.space_group_name_H-M   'P 1'
#
loop_
_entity.id
_entity.type
_entity.pdbx_description
1 polymer ?
#
loop_
_entity_poly.entity_id
_entity_poly.type
_entity_poly.pdbx_seq_one_letter_code
_entity_poly.pdbx_strand_id
1 'polypeptide(L)'
;MAALTSSPTELQYAPRPALRHRRSFRRVALVILLLAIALSLWLFGPSLWLQARLWYWMAECRDFAAAPTDVVCEEVPSWAGNTPPFLSSATTPKPLAEMERLSGVMSPNPQGPVLYLHERTTPGGVRRLVVVRRVPPAQRQSWDVPLGLAVSLWRPRPFPYADVAMTSWMDFDPLPRAFEANQSTASLKLFAGQTDPNDPSRFTISFETVDGSGVLEGKLQDGETPTSEPTVAWTVK
;
A
#
# COMPACT_ATOMS: atom_id res chain seq x y z
N MET A 1 70.02 -67.74 -43.60
CA MET A 1 69.00 -66.68 -43.72
C MET A 1 67.78 -67.10 -42.91
N ALA A 2 67.71 -66.67 -41.65
CA ALA A 2 66.62 -67.00 -40.73
C ALA A 2 65.67 -65.81 -40.65
N ALA A 3 64.41 -66.02 -41.01
CA ALA A 3 63.38 -64.99 -40.99
C ALA A 3 62.92 -64.74 -39.53
N LEU A 4 63.18 -63.53 -39.04
CA LEU A 4 62.67 -63.04 -37.75
C LEU A 4 61.17 -62.77 -37.89
N THR A 5 60.34 -63.71 -37.46
CA THR A 5 58.89 -63.51 -37.33
C THR A 5 58.60 -62.62 -36.12
N SER A 6 58.35 -61.34 -36.35
CA SER A 6 57.88 -60.39 -35.34
C SER A 6 56.42 -60.70 -34.99
N SER A 7 56.17 -61.16 -33.77
CA SER A 7 54.82 -61.37 -33.25
C SER A 7 54.05 -60.05 -33.26
N PRO A 8 52.85 -59.98 -33.85
CA PRO A 8 52.08 -58.75 -33.90
C PRO A 8 51.76 -58.28 -32.48
N THR A 9 52.15 -57.03 -32.17
CA THR A 9 51.89 -56.39 -30.87
C THR A 9 50.37 -56.31 -30.66
N GLU A 10 49.87 -57.08 -29.70
CA GLU A 10 48.47 -57.10 -29.32
C GLU A 10 48.07 -55.73 -28.76
N LEU A 11 47.26 -54.99 -29.52
CA LEU A 11 46.74 -53.69 -29.11
C LEU A 11 45.84 -53.87 -27.89
N GLN A 12 46.36 -53.53 -26.71
CA GLN A 12 45.62 -53.52 -25.46
C GLN A 12 44.60 -52.37 -25.50
N TYR A 13 43.41 -52.65 -26.01
CA TYR A 13 42.33 -51.67 -26.08
C TYR A 13 41.84 -51.31 -24.68
N ALA A 14 41.85 -50.02 -24.36
CA ALA A 14 41.24 -49.51 -23.14
C ALA A 14 39.73 -49.84 -23.15
N PRO A 15 39.17 -50.32 -22.02
CA PRO A 15 37.78 -50.70 -21.94
C PRO A 15 36.89 -49.52 -22.34
N ARG A 16 35.94 -49.77 -23.25
CA ARG A 16 35.03 -48.73 -23.76
C ARG A 16 34.35 -48.04 -22.57
N PRO A 17 34.51 -46.72 -22.41
CA PRO A 17 33.84 -45.99 -21.32
C PRO A 17 32.32 -46.17 -21.48
N ALA A 18 31.63 -46.41 -20.37
CA ALA A 18 30.21 -46.76 -20.37
C ALA A 18 29.33 -45.56 -20.76
N LEU A 19 29.24 -45.26 -22.06
CA LEU A 19 28.47 -44.15 -22.65
C LEU A 19 26.98 -44.16 -22.29
N ARG A 20 26.45 -45.32 -21.85
CA ARG A 20 25.03 -45.50 -21.52
C ARG A 20 24.62 -44.77 -20.22
N HIS A 21 25.51 -44.64 -19.23
CA HIS A 21 25.21 -43.97 -17.96
C HIS A 21 25.03 -42.45 -18.10
N ARG A 22 25.71 -41.83 -19.07
CA ARG A 22 25.66 -40.37 -19.25
C ARG A 22 24.30 -39.89 -19.77
N ARG A 23 23.59 -40.72 -20.55
CA ARG A 23 22.26 -40.40 -21.09
C ARG A 23 21.16 -40.58 -20.06
N SER A 24 21.21 -41.64 -19.24
CA SER A 24 20.24 -41.84 -18.17
C SER A 24 20.36 -40.77 -17.09
N PHE A 25 21.60 -40.41 -16.70
CA PHE A 25 21.84 -39.34 -15.72
C PHE A 25 21.22 -38.01 -16.15
N ARG A 26 21.40 -37.60 -17.42
CA ARG A 26 20.79 -36.36 -17.94
C ARG A 26 19.26 -36.36 -17.86
N ARG A 27 18.63 -37.50 -18.16
CA ARG A 27 17.16 -37.62 -18.09
C ARG A 27 16.68 -37.54 -16.64
N VAL A 28 17.35 -38.24 -15.73
CA VAL A 28 17.02 -38.19 -14.30
C VAL A 28 17.19 -36.78 -13.75
N ALA A 29 18.30 -36.11 -14.07
CA ALA A 29 18.54 -34.72 -13.65
C ALA A 29 17.47 -33.76 -14.19
N LEU A 30 17.04 -33.91 -15.44
CA LEU A 30 15.97 -33.10 -16.02
C LEU A 30 14.63 -33.33 -15.32
N VAL A 31 14.28 -34.60 -15.04
CA VAL A 31 13.05 -34.94 -14.30
C VAL A 31 13.06 -34.35 -12.90
N ILE A 32 14.19 -34.46 -12.17
CA ILE A 32 14.34 -33.86 -10.84
C ILE A 32 14.18 -32.34 -10.92
N LEU A 33 14.79 -31.68 -11.90
CA LEU A 33 14.66 -30.24 -12.11
C LEU A 33 13.20 -29.83 -12.36
N LEU A 34 12.49 -30.55 -13.23
CA LEU A 34 11.08 -30.27 -13.51
C LEU A 34 10.20 -30.48 -12.28
N LEU A 35 10.43 -31.54 -11.51
CA LEU A 35 9.72 -31.78 -10.25
C LEU A 35 10.01 -30.68 -9.22
N ALA A 36 11.25 -30.21 -9.12
CA ALA A 36 11.60 -29.10 -8.24
C ALA A 36 10.92 -27.79 -8.64
N ILE A 37 10.83 -27.51 -9.95
CA ILE A 37 10.10 -26.33 -10.46
C ILE A 37 8.60 -26.46 -10.18
N ALA A 38 8.00 -27.62 -10.46
CA ALA A 38 6.58 -27.87 -10.20
C ALA A 38 6.25 -27.75 -8.71
N LEU A 39 7.09 -28.31 -7.84
CA LEU A 39 6.96 -28.20 -6.38
C LEU A 39 7.09 -26.75 -5.92
N SER A 40 8.05 -25.99 -6.49
CA SER A 40 8.22 -24.57 -6.17
C SER A 40 7.01 -23.74 -6.60
N LEU A 41 6.48 -23.96 -7.80
CA LEU A 41 5.27 -23.28 -8.27
C LEU A 41 4.04 -23.66 -7.43
N TRP A 42 3.96 -24.90 -6.96
CA TRP A 42 2.86 -25.34 -6.11
C TRP A 42 2.92 -24.73 -4.71
N LEU A 43 4.11 -24.72 -4.09
CA LEU A 43 4.32 -24.19 -2.75
C LEU A 43 4.25 -22.65 -2.72
N PHE A 44 4.81 -21.96 -3.71
CA PHE A 44 4.92 -20.49 -3.72
C PHE A 44 3.90 -19.80 -4.63
N GLY A 45 3.26 -20.51 -5.55
CA GLY A 45 2.33 -19.95 -6.53
C GLY A 45 1.19 -19.13 -5.93
N PRO A 46 0.45 -19.63 -4.91
CA PRO A 46 -0.62 -18.87 -4.28
C PRO A 46 -0.14 -17.55 -3.65
N SER A 47 1.01 -17.57 -2.97
CA SER A 47 1.59 -16.37 -2.34
C SER A 47 2.08 -15.36 -3.37
N LEU A 48 2.76 -15.82 -4.43
CA LEU A 48 3.17 -14.97 -5.55
C LEU A 48 1.97 -14.36 -6.27
N TRP A 49 0.90 -15.13 -6.45
CA TRP A 49 -0.34 -14.63 -7.05
C TRP A 49 -1.00 -13.55 -6.18
N LEU A 50 -1.08 -13.75 -4.86
CA LEU A 50 -1.61 -12.74 -3.95
C LEU A 50 -0.78 -11.45 -4.00
N GLN A 51 0.55 -11.56 -4.00
CA GLN A 51 1.45 -10.41 -4.12
C GLN A 51 1.28 -9.67 -5.44
N ALA A 52 1.20 -10.40 -6.56
CA ALA A 52 0.95 -9.80 -7.86
C ALA A 52 -0.38 -9.02 -7.88
N ARG A 53 -1.43 -9.58 -7.27
CA ARG A 53 -2.73 -8.89 -7.13
C ARG A 53 -2.65 -7.66 -6.23
N LEU A 54 -1.93 -7.74 -5.12
CA LEU A 54 -1.71 -6.59 -4.24
C LEU A 54 -0.96 -5.48 -4.96
N TRP A 55 0.12 -5.79 -5.70
CA TRP A 55 0.85 -4.80 -6.49
C TRP A 55 0.00 -4.18 -7.59
N TYR A 56 -0.84 -4.98 -8.25
CA TYR A 56 -1.81 -4.46 -9.21
C TYR A 56 -2.74 -3.42 -8.59
N TRP A 57 -3.39 -3.75 -7.46
CA TRP A 57 -4.31 -2.81 -6.82
C TRP A 57 -3.61 -1.61 -6.19
N MET A 58 -2.38 -1.76 -5.70
CA MET A 58 -1.57 -0.63 -5.24
C MET A 58 -1.22 0.32 -6.37
N ALA A 59 -0.91 -0.19 -7.57
CA ALA A 59 -0.68 0.64 -8.74
C ALA A 59 -1.97 1.38 -9.15
N GLU A 60 -3.10 0.69 -9.13
CA GLU A 60 -4.40 1.30 -9.41
C GLU A 60 -4.78 2.38 -8.37
N CYS A 61 -4.48 2.15 -7.08
CA CYS A 61 -4.63 3.17 -6.03
C CYS A 61 -3.75 4.39 -6.25
N ARG A 62 -2.54 4.22 -6.80
CA ARG A 62 -1.63 5.34 -7.08
C ARG A 62 -2.17 6.23 -8.20
N ASP A 63 -2.80 5.61 -9.19
CA ASP A 63 -3.28 6.27 -10.41
C ASP A 63 -4.73 6.80 -10.24
N PHE A 64 -5.44 6.40 -9.18
CA PHE A 64 -6.75 6.92 -8.82
C PHE A 64 -6.67 8.41 -8.45
N ALA A 65 -7.38 9.29 -9.17
CA ALA A 65 -7.50 10.70 -8.84
C ALA A 65 -8.97 11.13 -8.90
N ALA A 66 -9.48 11.73 -7.82
CA ALA A 66 -10.78 12.39 -7.79
C ALA A 66 -10.63 13.88 -8.11
N ALA A 67 -11.66 14.50 -8.69
CA ALA A 67 -11.58 15.91 -9.08
C ALA A 67 -11.54 16.80 -7.82
N PRO A 68 -10.78 17.91 -7.81
CA PRO A 68 -10.67 18.78 -6.63
C PRO A 68 -11.99 19.40 -6.19
N THR A 69 -12.99 19.42 -7.08
CA THR A 69 -14.35 19.92 -6.82
C THR A 69 -15.30 18.86 -6.28
N ASP A 70 -14.89 17.59 -6.24
CA ASP A 70 -15.73 16.51 -5.76
C ASP A 70 -15.86 16.61 -4.24
N VAL A 71 -17.10 16.80 -3.77
CA VAL A 71 -17.41 16.72 -2.34
C VAL A 71 -17.37 15.25 -1.93
N VAL A 72 -16.37 14.91 -1.13
CA VAL A 72 -16.16 13.54 -0.65
C VAL A 72 -17.01 13.27 0.58
N CYS A 73 -17.18 14.27 1.44
CA CYS A 73 -17.97 14.15 2.64
C CYS A 73 -18.60 15.50 2.98
N GLU A 74 -19.85 15.46 3.41
CA GLU A 74 -20.55 16.59 3.99
C GLU A 74 -21.14 16.17 5.33
N GLU A 75 -20.99 17.02 6.34
CA GLU A 75 -21.48 16.73 7.69
C GLU A 75 -21.84 18.00 8.44
N VAL A 76 -22.65 17.86 9.48
CA VAL A 76 -22.77 18.91 10.49
C VAL A 76 -21.66 18.65 11.53
N PRO A 77 -20.86 19.66 11.92
CA PRO A 77 -19.85 19.54 12.96
C PRO A 77 -20.42 18.90 14.22
N SER A 78 -19.59 18.26 15.04
CA SER A 78 -20.02 17.78 16.36
C SER A 78 -20.33 18.96 17.28
N TRP A 79 -21.35 18.83 18.15
CA TRP A 79 -21.64 19.80 19.21
C TRP A 79 -22.10 19.09 20.48
N ALA A 80 -21.66 19.56 21.65
CA ALA A 80 -22.11 19.05 22.95
C ALA A 80 -22.10 17.51 23.07
N GLY A 81 -21.10 16.86 22.48
CA GLY A 81 -20.96 15.40 22.45
C GLY A 81 -21.90 14.65 21.52
N ASN A 82 -22.68 15.35 20.71
CA ASN A 82 -23.41 14.78 19.60
C ASN A 82 -22.51 14.68 18.35
N THR A 83 -22.47 13.50 17.74
CA THR A 83 -21.75 13.22 16.50
C THR A 83 -22.77 12.80 15.43
N PRO A 84 -23.43 13.77 14.77
CA PRO A 84 -24.44 13.44 13.77
C PRO A 84 -23.82 12.60 12.63
N PRO A 85 -24.61 11.75 11.95
CA PRO A 85 -24.14 11.03 10.79
C PRO A 85 -23.71 12.01 9.68
N PHE A 86 -22.87 11.52 8.76
CA PHE A 86 -22.57 12.26 7.53
C PHE A 86 -23.86 12.58 6.78
N LEU A 87 -24.00 13.83 6.32
CA LEU A 87 -25.07 14.25 5.41
C LEU A 87 -24.87 13.61 4.03
N SER A 88 -23.62 13.56 3.58
CA SER A 88 -23.21 12.80 2.39
C SER A 88 -21.81 12.21 2.57
N SER A 89 -21.56 11.07 1.93
CA SER A 89 -20.27 10.37 1.98
C SER A 89 -20.03 9.64 0.66
N ALA A 90 -18.86 9.87 0.06
CA ALA A 90 -18.41 9.15 -1.11
C ALA A 90 -18.15 7.67 -0.75
N THR A 91 -18.33 6.80 -1.74
CA THR A 91 -18.03 5.37 -1.61
C THR A 91 -16.51 5.16 -1.66
N THR A 92 -16.00 4.20 -0.87
CA THR A 92 -14.58 3.80 -0.94
C THR A 92 -14.20 3.43 -2.39
N PRO A 93 -13.12 4.00 -2.95
CA PRO A 93 -12.65 3.64 -4.28
C PRO A 93 -12.43 2.14 -4.40
N LYS A 94 -12.92 1.54 -5.49
CA LYS A 94 -12.78 0.10 -5.76
C LYS A 94 -11.33 -0.41 -5.61
N PRO A 95 -10.29 0.29 -6.08
CA PRO A 95 -8.90 -0.16 -5.91
C PRO A 95 -8.50 -0.36 -4.45
N LEU A 96 -8.88 0.60 -3.59
CA LEU A 96 -8.59 0.56 -2.16
C LEU A 96 -9.38 -0.56 -1.47
N ALA A 97 -10.66 -0.70 -1.79
CA ALA A 97 -11.50 -1.76 -1.21
C ALA A 97 -10.95 -3.17 -1.51
N GLU A 98 -10.49 -3.40 -2.75
CA GLU A 98 -9.89 -4.69 -3.14
C GLU A 98 -8.51 -4.90 -2.50
N MET A 99 -7.71 -3.85 -2.38
CA MET A 99 -6.42 -3.91 -1.71
C MET A 99 -6.58 -4.26 -0.22
N GLU A 100 -7.48 -3.56 0.50
CA GLU A 100 -7.78 -3.83 1.91
C GLU A 100 -8.25 -5.27 2.10
N ARG A 101 -9.19 -5.73 1.25
CA ARG A 101 -9.69 -7.11 1.26
C ARG A 101 -8.58 -8.15 1.09
N LEU A 102 -7.65 -7.93 0.16
CA LEU A 102 -6.57 -8.88 -0.12
C LEU A 102 -5.46 -8.84 0.93
N SER A 103 -5.19 -7.68 1.51
CA SER A 103 -4.13 -7.52 2.50
C SER A 103 -4.45 -8.21 3.82
N GLY A 104 -5.74 -8.40 4.13
CA GLY A 104 -6.21 -8.85 5.44
C GLY A 104 -5.95 -7.84 6.57
N VAL A 105 -5.37 -6.67 6.25
CA VAL A 105 -5.10 -5.61 7.20
C VAL A 105 -6.37 -4.78 7.34
N MET A 106 -6.93 -4.80 8.54
CA MET A 106 -8.07 -3.95 8.87
C MET A 106 -7.57 -2.51 8.99
N SER A 107 -7.96 -1.64 8.06
CA SER A 107 -7.70 -0.21 8.18
C SER A 107 -8.39 0.31 9.44
N PRO A 108 -7.76 1.18 10.25
CA PRO A 108 -8.42 1.86 11.34
C PRO A 108 -9.48 2.73 10.69
N ASN A 109 -10.75 2.40 10.94
CA ASN A 109 -11.91 3.10 10.41
C ASN A 109 -12.14 2.84 8.91
N PRO A 110 -12.37 1.58 8.49
CA PRO A 110 -12.56 1.24 7.07
C PRO A 110 -13.88 1.82 6.50
N GLN A 111 -14.74 2.34 7.36
CA GLN A 111 -16.07 2.84 7.04
C GLN A 111 -16.10 4.35 6.72
N GLY A 112 -14.99 5.07 6.95
CA GLY A 112 -14.92 6.50 6.67
C GLY A 112 -14.67 6.83 5.19
N PRO A 113 -15.23 7.93 4.65
CA PRO A 113 -14.94 8.35 3.29
C PRO A 113 -13.46 8.70 3.11
N VAL A 114 -12.93 8.40 1.92
CA VAL A 114 -11.52 8.53 1.57
C VAL A 114 -11.28 9.91 0.97
N LEU A 115 -10.70 10.80 1.77
CA LEU A 115 -10.39 12.17 1.36
C LEU A 115 -9.18 12.21 0.43
N TYR A 116 -8.21 11.31 0.62
CA TYR A 116 -6.98 11.28 -0.17
C TYR A 116 -6.47 9.85 -0.34
N LEU A 117 -6.03 9.50 -1.55
CA LEU A 117 -5.48 8.19 -1.89
C LEU A 117 -4.43 8.33 -2.99
N HIS A 118 -3.16 8.46 -2.61
CA HIS A 118 -2.06 8.52 -3.59
C HIS A 118 -0.72 8.16 -2.95
N GLU A 119 0.24 7.83 -3.79
CA GLU A 119 1.62 7.65 -3.35
C GLU A 119 2.33 8.99 -3.11
N ARG A 120 3.04 9.09 -2.00
CA ARG A 120 3.94 10.21 -1.67
C ARG A 120 5.34 9.70 -1.39
N THR A 121 6.30 10.60 -1.52
CA THR A 121 7.72 10.34 -1.25
C THR A 121 8.20 11.29 -0.17
N THR A 122 8.81 10.77 0.90
CA THR A 122 9.44 11.60 1.93
C THR A 122 10.64 12.37 1.35
N PRO A 123 11.13 13.43 2.01
CA PRO A 123 12.39 14.08 1.63
C PRO A 123 13.58 13.10 1.54
N GLY A 124 13.63 12.07 2.37
CA GLY A 124 14.61 10.98 2.33
C GLY A 124 14.40 9.94 1.22
N GLY A 125 13.41 10.11 0.34
CA GLY A 125 13.18 9.22 -0.82
C GLY A 125 12.32 7.99 -0.51
N VAL A 126 11.70 7.91 0.67
CA VAL A 126 10.87 6.78 1.07
C VAL A 126 9.46 6.92 0.51
N ARG A 127 9.04 5.96 -0.31
CA ARG A 127 7.71 5.94 -0.95
C ARG A 127 6.68 5.26 -0.06
N ARG A 128 5.49 5.84 0.07
CA ARG A 128 4.33 5.29 0.80
C ARG A 128 3.04 5.61 0.05
N LEU A 129 2.12 4.65 -0.01
CA LEU A 129 0.74 4.95 -0.36
C LEU A 129 0.07 5.57 0.87
N VAL A 130 -0.35 6.83 0.74
CA VAL A 130 -0.99 7.60 1.80
C VAL A 130 -2.50 7.53 1.58
N VAL A 131 -3.21 7.08 2.61
CA VAL A 131 -4.68 7.04 2.62
C VAL A 131 -5.15 7.90 3.77
N VAL A 132 -5.93 8.94 3.48
CA VAL A 132 -6.56 9.80 4.48
C VAL A 132 -8.06 9.56 4.44
N ARG A 133 -8.63 9.19 5.58
CA ARG A 133 -10.06 8.96 5.76
C ARG A 133 -10.63 9.93 6.78
N ARG A 134 -11.90 10.29 6.61
CA ARG A 134 -12.66 10.96 7.67
C ARG A 134 -13.13 9.93 8.69
N VAL A 135 -12.82 10.11 9.98
CA VAL A 135 -13.30 9.20 11.04
C VAL A 135 -14.83 9.23 11.10
N PRO A 136 -15.53 8.08 11.02
CA PRO A 136 -16.98 8.01 11.15
C PRO A 136 -17.49 8.58 12.47
N PRO A 137 -18.67 9.24 12.50
CA PRO A 137 -19.24 9.81 13.72
C PRO A 137 -19.39 8.82 14.89
N ALA A 138 -19.68 7.54 14.59
CA ALA A 138 -19.82 6.49 15.60
C ALA A 138 -18.49 6.09 16.28
N GLN A 139 -17.34 6.50 15.72
CA GLN A 139 -16.00 6.20 16.23
C GLN A 139 -15.33 7.43 16.85
N ARG A 140 -15.97 8.61 16.76
CA ARG A 140 -15.48 9.83 17.39
C ARG A 140 -15.82 9.84 18.87
N GLN A 141 -14.91 10.35 19.68
CA GLN A 141 -15.20 10.73 21.05
C GLN A 141 -15.86 12.12 21.05
N SER A 142 -16.70 12.39 22.06
CA SER A 142 -17.48 13.64 22.15
C SER A 142 -16.62 14.90 22.28
N TRP A 143 -15.36 14.74 22.68
CA TRP A 143 -14.33 15.78 22.75
C TRP A 143 -13.38 15.77 21.53
N ASP A 144 -13.62 14.91 20.53
CA ASP A 144 -12.93 15.01 19.25
C ASP A 144 -13.57 16.18 18.48
N VAL A 145 -12.95 17.34 18.67
CA VAL A 145 -13.22 18.62 18.02
C VAL A 145 -12.79 18.51 16.53
N PRO A 146 -13.41 19.29 15.64
CA PRO A 146 -14.46 18.84 14.72
C PRO A 146 -13.98 17.93 13.58
N LEU A 147 -12.68 17.65 13.42
CA LEU A 147 -12.09 17.06 12.21
C LEU A 147 -11.19 15.84 12.48
N GLY A 148 -11.66 14.82 13.21
CA GLY A 148 -10.97 13.53 13.27
C GLY A 148 -10.66 12.93 11.88
N LEU A 149 -9.39 12.94 11.49
CA LEU A 149 -8.88 12.30 10.28
C LEU A 149 -8.07 11.06 10.65
N ALA A 150 -8.31 9.94 9.97
CA ALA A 150 -7.48 8.75 10.08
C ALA A 150 -6.52 8.69 8.90
N VAL A 151 -5.22 8.76 9.18
CA VAL A 151 -4.18 8.56 8.18
C VAL A 151 -3.66 7.15 8.28
N SER A 152 -3.50 6.46 7.15
CA SER A 152 -2.77 5.19 7.08
C SER A 152 -1.72 5.23 6.00
N LEU A 153 -0.54 4.72 6.33
CA LEU A 153 0.61 4.64 5.44
C LEU A 153 0.85 3.18 5.08
N TRP A 154 0.81 2.89 3.78
CA TRP A 154 0.90 1.55 3.23
C TRP A 154 2.23 1.40 2.47
N ARG A 155 2.91 0.27 2.68
CA ARG A 155 4.09 -0.13 1.89
C ARG A 155 4.02 -1.61 1.48
N PRO A 156 4.43 -1.93 0.24
CA PRO A 156 4.57 -3.33 -0.14
C PRO A 156 5.69 -3.96 0.71
N ARG A 157 5.45 -5.12 1.32
CA ARG A 157 6.55 -5.91 1.89
C ARG A 157 7.22 -6.76 0.80
N PRO A 158 8.54 -6.97 0.88
CA PRO A 158 9.22 -7.89 -0.01
C PRO A 158 8.76 -9.33 0.26
N PHE A 159 8.83 -10.16 -0.78
CA PHE A 159 8.63 -11.60 -0.66
C PHE A 159 9.54 -12.20 0.42
N PRO A 160 9.05 -13.17 1.24
CA PRO A 160 7.79 -13.93 1.10
C PRO A 160 6.57 -13.35 1.83
N TYR A 161 6.68 -12.15 2.40
CA TYR A 161 5.55 -11.56 3.13
C TYR A 161 4.53 -11.04 2.13
N ALA A 162 3.31 -11.57 2.21
CA ALA A 162 2.22 -11.24 1.30
C ALA A 162 1.27 -10.17 1.90
N ASP A 163 1.74 -9.42 2.89
CA ASP A 163 0.97 -8.40 3.58
C ASP A 163 1.49 -6.99 3.29
N VAL A 164 0.68 -6.02 3.69
CA VAL A 164 1.06 -4.61 3.70
C VAL A 164 1.33 -4.21 5.14
N ALA A 165 2.43 -3.50 5.39
CA ALA A 165 2.57 -2.84 6.69
C ALA A 165 1.72 -1.56 6.66
N MET A 166 0.74 -1.50 7.57
CA MET A 166 0.11 -0.26 7.96
C MET A 166 0.88 0.30 9.15
N THR A 167 1.39 1.50 8.97
CA THR A 167 2.54 1.95 9.73
C THR A 167 2.21 3.00 10.80
N SER A 168 1.17 3.80 10.61
CA SER A 168 0.83 4.88 11.52
C SER A 168 -0.66 5.17 11.47
N TRP A 169 -1.21 5.58 12.61
CA TRP A 169 -2.54 6.13 12.80
C TRP A 169 -2.40 7.35 13.70
N MET A 170 -3.00 8.46 13.28
CA MET A 170 -3.01 9.71 14.05
C MET A 170 -4.34 10.38 13.81
N ASP A 171 -5.10 10.62 14.88
CA ASP A 171 -6.21 11.55 14.87
C ASP A 171 -5.65 12.96 15.05
N PHE A 172 -6.00 13.86 14.13
CA PHE A 172 -5.61 15.27 14.19
C PHE A 172 -6.86 16.13 14.28
N ASP A 173 -6.74 17.26 15.00
CA ASP A 173 -7.75 18.31 15.00
C ASP A 173 -7.18 19.59 14.38
N PRO A 174 -7.42 19.81 13.07
CA PRO A 174 -6.92 20.97 12.37
C PRO A 174 -7.62 22.29 12.72
N LEU A 175 -8.89 22.28 13.14
CA LEU A 175 -9.67 23.52 13.13
C LEU A 175 -9.48 24.31 14.44
N PRO A 176 -9.31 25.65 14.35
CA PRO A 176 -9.30 26.49 15.55
C PRO A 176 -10.60 26.30 16.36
N ARG A 177 -10.51 26.16 17.68
CA ARG A 177 -11.67 26.10 18.60
C ARG A 177 -12.66 27.27 18.47
N ALA A 178 -12.28 28.34 17.77
CA ALA A 178 -13.20 29.42 17.41
C ALA A 178 -14.46 28.94 16.68
N PHE A 179 -14.43 27.75 16.05
CA PHE A 179 -15.61 27.11 15.45
C PHE A 179 -16.62 26.53 16.48
N GLU A 180 -16.28 26.41 17.77
CA GLU A 180 -17.13 25.73 18.78
C GLU A 180 -18.31 26.59 19.29
N ALA A 181 -18.25 27.92 19.19
CA ALA A 181 -19.10 28.77 20.02
C ALA A 181 -20.47 29.13 19.43
N ASN A 182 -20.74 28.93 18.13
CA ASN A 182 -21.97 29.48 17.52
C ASN A 182 -22.61 28.68 16.36
N GLN A 183 -22.19 27.44 16.08
CA GLN A 183 -22.49 26.79 14.78
C GLN A 183 -22.99 25.35 14.84
N SER A 184 -23.94 25.04 15.71
CA SER A 184 -24.56 23.68 15.76
C SER A 184 -25.37 23.28 14.51
N THR A 185 -25.36 24.09 13.44
CA THR A 185 -26.10 23.83 12.19
C THR A 185 -25.32 24.11 10.91
N ALA A 186 -24.08 24.60 11.00
CA ALA A 186 -23.27 24.87 9.82
C ALA A 186 -22.88 23.55 9.14
N SER A 187 -22.93 23.48 7.80
CA SER A 187 -22.42 22.32 7.07
C SER A 187 -20.91 22.45 6.88
N LEU A 188 -20.17 21.36 7.11
CA LEU A 188 -18.76 21.19 6.77
C LEU A 188 -18.66 20.28 5.56
N LYS A 189 -18.08 20.80 4.48
CA LYS A 189 -17.78 20.04 3.27
C LYS A 189 -16.30 19.78 3.15
N LEU A 190 -15.95 18.53 2.86
CA LEU A 190 -14.58 18.09 2.59
C LEU A 190 -14.49 17.65 1.13
N PHE A 191 -13.53 18.22 0.42
CA PHE A 191 -13.30 17.93 -0.99
C PHE A 191 -12.22 16.87 -1.17
N ALA A 192 -12.13 16.30 -2.37
CA ALA A 192 -11.07 15.35 -2.71
C ALA A 192 -9.70 16.01 -2.65
N GLY A 193 -8.79 15.38 -1.91
CA GLY A 193 -7.42 15.85 -1.74
C GLY A 193 -6.59 15.73 -3.01
N GLN A 194 -5.62 16.63 -3.14
CA GLN A 194 -4.79 16.82 -4.32
C GLN A 194 -3.31 16.73 -3.96
N THR A 195 -2.53 16.07 -4.83
CA THR A 195 -1.07 16.24 -4.91
C THR A 195 -0.81 17.65 -5.50
N ASP A 196 0.05 18.56 -5.01
CA ASP A 196 1.46 18.39 -4.70
C ASP A 196 2.40 18.26 -5.92
N PRO A 197 2.17 18.88 -7.12
CA PRO A 197 3.04 18.65 -8.28
C PRO A 197 4.49 19.13 -8.08
N ASN A 198 4.72 20.12 -7.21
CA ASN A 198 6.03 20.71 -6.97
C ASN A 198 6.76 20.11 -5.77
N ASP A 199 6.05 19.42 -4.87
CA ASP A 199 6.64 18.76 -3.70
C ASP A 199 6.05 17.35 -3.54
N PRO A 200 6.80 16.28 -3.87
CA PRO A 200 6.34 14.88 -3.84
C PRO A 200 6.01 14.37 -2.42
N SER A 201 6.25 15.18 -1.38
CA SER A 201 5.88 14.86 0.00
C SER A 201 4.56 15.50 0.43
N ARG A 202 4.11 16.57 -0.26
CA ARG A 202 2.94 17.37 0.13
C ARG A 202 1.66 16.96 -0.59
N PHE A 203 0.54 17.19 0.06
CA PHE A 203 -0.79 17.12 -0.52
C PHE A 203 -1.74 18.03 0.26
N THR A 204 -2.89 18.35 -0.33
CA THR A 204 -3.85 19.31 0.23
C THR A 204 -5.27 18.78 0.16
N ILE A 205 -6.10 19.05 1.16
CA ILE A 205 -7.53 18.73 1.18
C ILE A 205 -8.26 20.05 1.45
N SER A 206 -9.04 20.52 0.48
CA SER A 206 -9.84 21.73 0.66
C SER A 206 -11.07 21.42 1.50
N PHE A 207 -11.54 22.42 2.25
CA PHE A 207 -12.78 22.33 2.99
C PHE A 207 -13.55 23.65 2.93
N GLU A 208 -14.86 23.55 3.10
CA GLU A 208 -15.78 24.70 3.15
C GLU A 208 -16.68 24.58 4.38
N THR A 209 -16.82 25.68 5.09
CA THR A 209 -17.75 25.88 6.20
C THR A 209 -18.65 27.07 5.90
N VAL A 210 -19.60 27.36 6.80
CA VAL A 210 -20.45 28.55 6.69
C VAL A 210 -19.64 29.85 6.82
N ASP A 211 -18.52 29.85 7.54
CA ASP A 211 -17.68 31.04 7.74
C ASP A 211 -16.66 31.27 6.63
N GLY A 212 -16.41 30.27 5.79
CA GLY A 212 -15.45 30.38 4.71
C GLY A 212 -14.84 29.05 4.29
N SER A 213 -13.82 29.13 3.44
CA SER A 213 -13.08 27.99 2.94
C SER A 213 -11.66 27.99 3.50
N GLY A 214 -11.08 26.81 3.68
CA GLY A 214 -9.68 26.66 4.04
C GLY A 214 -9.05 25.43 3.39
N VAL A 215 -7.76 25.22 3.66
CA VAL A 215 -7.00 24.08 3.13
C VAL A 215 -6.28 23.36 4.26
N LEU A 216 -6.52 22.06 4.36
CA LEU A 216 -5.71 21.15 5.17
C LEU A 216 -4.50 20.73 4.33
N GLU A 217 -3.31 21.03 4.79
CA GLU A 217 -2.07 20.62 4.17
C GLU A 217 -1.46 19.44 4.94
N GLY A 218 -1.26 18.32 4.24
CA GLY A 218 -0.55 17.16 4.75
C GLY A 218 0.83 17.06 4.10
N LYS A 219 1.86 16.78 4.90
CA LYS A 219 3.22 16.54 4.41
C LYS A 219 3.78 15.24 4.97
N LEU A 220 4.15 14.32 4.09
CA LEU A 220 4.83 13.08 4.45
C LEU A 220 6.29 13.41 4.85
N GLN A 221 6.66 13.09 6.09
CA GLN A 221 7.99 13.33 6.65
C GLN A 221 8.73 12.02 6.87
N ASP A 222 10.06 12.09 6.85
CA ASP A 222 10.89 10.98 7.31
C ASP A 222 10.63 10.71 8.80
N GLY A 223 10.88 9.48 9.25
CA GLY A 223 10.87 9.19 10.67
C GLY A 223 11.97 9.96 11.41
N GLU A 224 11.75 10.27 12.69
CA GLU A 224 12.76 10.93 13.55
C GLU A 224 14.12 10.22 13.60
N THR A 225 14.16 8.93 13.30
CA THR A 225 15.35 8.09 13.24
C THR A 225 15.34 7.33 11.91
N PRO A 226 16.50 6.88 11.40
CA PRO A 226 16.57 6.08 10.17
C PRO A 226 15.72 4.80 10.18
N THR A 227 15.40 4.31 11.38
CA THR A 227 14.59 3.09 11.59
C THR A 227 13.13 3.41 11.90
N SER A 228 12.83 4.64 12.32
CA SER A 228 11.44 5.00 12.60
C SER A 228 10.70 5.21 11.29
N GLU A 229 9.43 4.89 11.35
CA GLU A 229 8.58 4.94 10.19
C GLU A 229 8.17 6.40 9.87
N PRO A 230 7.89 6.71 8.59
CA PRO A 230 7.48 8.04 8.19
C PRO A 230 6.14 8.42 8.84
N THR A 231 5.94 9.72 9.01
CA THR A 231 4.72 10.30 9.60
C THR A 231 4.15 11.36 8.67
N VAL A 232 2.90 11.78 8.90
CA VAL A 232 2.31 12.90 8.17
C VAL A 232 2.15 14.07 9.14
N ALA A 233 2.79 15.19 8.81
CA ALA A 233 2.59 16.44 9.53
C ALA A 233 1.46 17.23 8.87
N TRP A 234 0.64 17.89 9.69
CA TRP A 234 -0.54 18.63 9.25
C TRP A 234 -0.43 20.11 9.56
N THR A 235 -1.01 20.94 8.69
CA THR A 235 -1.13 22.39 8.89
C THR A 235 -2.44 22.86 8.26
N VAL A 236 -3.09 23.86 8.85
CA VAL A 236 -4.28 24.51 8.27
C VAL A 236 -3.90 25.88 7.74
N LYS A 237 -4.39 26.19 6.55
CA LYS A 237 -4.24 27.47 5.88
C LYS A 237 -5.59 28.09 5.56
#